data_AF-A0A2J6J8T8-F1
#
_entry.id   AF-A0A2J6J8T8-F1
#
_cell.length_a   1.000
_cell.length_b   1.000
_cell.length_c   1.000
_cell.angle_alpha   90.00
_cell.angle_beta   90.00
_cell.angle_gamma   90.00
#
_symmetry.space_group_name_H-M   'P 1'
#
loop_
_entity.id
_entity.type
_entity.pdbx_description
1 polymer ?
#
loop_
_entity_poly.entity_id
_entity_poly.type
_entity_poly.pdbx_seq_one_letter_code
_entity_poly.pdbx_strand_id
1 'polypeptide(L)'
;MKLFKNPLNIFLMVCIIALTQPAFAAEQSPAPTTDPLTSTDRLAAAIETLTNQLATQGEYAKKDEELRKLDIAISYLNFRHRRIERLETELDREISERDQLEDLARQWSERQEQLISSIEEAGSTDKKELEKEKSNYDIRKKALEQRIFRLSEEIIVKQNRIADLNEQLDTVERYVRQNLTL
;
A
#
# COMPACT_ATOMS: atom_id res chain seq x y z
N MET A 1 33.50 -26.15 15.33
CA MET A 1 32.68 -26.52 14.16
C MET A 1 32.70 -25.36 13.15
N LYS A 2 33.75 -25.28 12.33
CA LYS A 2 33.96 -24.25 11.28
C LYS A 2 34.59 -24.98 10.09
N LEU A 3 33.80 -25.53 9.17
CA LEU A 3 34.32 -26.36 8.07
C LEU A 3 33.69 -26.10 6.69
N PHE A 4 33.02 -24.95 6.47
CA PHE A 4 32.45 -24.61 5.16
C PHE A 4 32.71 -23.16 4.79
N LYS A 5 33.96 -22.83 4.43
CA LYS A 5 34.27 -21.49 3.90
C LYS A 5 35.14 -21.45 2.64
N ASN A 6 35.52 -22.59 2.06
CA ASN A 6 36.30 -22.62 0.83
C ASN A 6 35.55 -23.38 -0.28
N PRO A 7 35.10 -22.71 -1.36
CA PRO A 7 34.44 -23.37 -2.49
C PRO A 7 35.37 -24.34 -3.24
N LEU A 8 36.70 -24.23 -3.04
CA LEU A 8 37.70 -25.13 -3.59
C LEU A 8 37.66 -26.54 -2.96
N ASN A 9 37.28 -26.66 -1.68
CA ASN A 9 37.22 -27.94 -0.98
C ASN A 9 35.98 -28.78 -1.35
N ILE A 10 34.90 -28.13 -1.78
CA ILE A 10 33.70 -28.81 -2.26
C ILE A 10 33.99 -29.45 -3.64
N PHE A 11 34.74 -28.74 -4.50
CA PHE A 11 35.13 -29.25 -5.81
C PHE A 11 36.07 -30.46 -5.70
N LEU A 12 37.00 -30.45 -4.73
CA LEU A 12 37.93 -31.58 -4.51
C LEU A 12 37.23 -32.81 -3.92
N MET A 13 36.13 -32.64 -3.16
CA MET A 13 35.37 -33.76 -2.61
C MET A 13 34.47 -34.45 -3.65
N VAL A 14 33.97 -33.71 -4.65
CA VAL A 14 33.18 -34.27 -5.76
C VAL A 14 34.07 -35.09 -6.71
N CYS A 15 35.34 -34.74 -6.88
CA CYS A 15 36.28 -35.52 -7.69
C CYS A 15 36.66 -36.87 -7.05
N ILE A 16 36.65 -37.00 -5.71
CA ILE A 16 37.04 -38.25 -5.04
C ILE A 16 35.92 -39.30 -5.08
N ILE A 17 34.65 -38.88 -5.15
CA ILE A 17 33.49 -39.79 -5.26
C ILE A 17 33.36 -40.38 -6.68
N ALA A 18 33.97 -39.76 -7.69
CA ALA A 18 33.97 -40.27 -9.07
C ALA A 18 34.99 -41.40 -9.33
N LEU A 19 35.88 -41.72 -8.40
CA LEU A 19 36.97 -42.70 -8.59
C LEU A 19 36.77 -44.06 -7.90
N THR A 20 35.62 -44.31 -7.28
CA THR A 20 35.33 -45.61 -6.63
C THR A 20 33.97 -46.15 -7.06
N GLN A 21 33.89 -46.62 -8.30
CA GLN A 21 32.91 -47.65 -8.65
C GLN A 21 33.64 -48.98 -8.95
N PRO A 22 33.10 -50.10 -8.47
CA PRO A 22 33.71 -51.41 -8.62
C PRO A 22 33.70 -51.82 -10.09
N ALA A 23 34.83 -52.36 -10.54
CA ALA A 23 34.96 -53.03 -11.82
C ALA A 23 33.97 -54.19 -11.90
N PHE A 24 32.79 -53.94 -12.48
CA PHE A 24 31.96 -55.00 -13.03
C PHE A 24 32.60 -55.44 -14.34
N ALA A 25 33.22 -56.61 -14.30
CA ALA A 25 33.57 -57.37 -15.48
C ALA A 25 32.28 -57.66 -16.27
N ALA A 26 32.10 -56.97 -17.39
CA ALA A 26 31.09 -57.30 -18.37
C ALA A 26 31.75 -58.16 -19.46
N GLU A 27 31.39 -59.42 -19.40
CA GLU A 27 31.53 -60.50 -20.37
C GLU A 27 31.34 -60.01 -21.82
N GLN A 28 32.20 -60.50 -22.73
CA GLN A 28 32.10 -60.27 -24.16
C GLN A 28 30.73 -60.72 -24.68
N SER A 29 29.92 -59.77 -25.14
CA SER A 29 28.73 -60.01 -25.97
C SER A 29 28.87 -59.16 -27.23
N PRO A 30 28.48 -59.67 -28.41
CA PRO A 30 28.89 -59.12 -29.69
C PRO A 30 28.33 -57.71 -29.88
N ALA A 31 29.11 -56.86 -30.54
CA ALA A 31 28.72 -55.51 -30.92
C ALA A 31 27.29 -55.49 -31.48
N PRO A 32 26.34 -54.76 -30.87
CA PRO A 32 25.13 -54.44 -31.58
C PRO A 32 25.54 -53.40 -32.63
N THR A 33 25.33 -53.74 -33.90
CA THR A 33 25.19 -52.76 -34.96
C THR A 33 24.23 -51.69 -34.46
N THR A 34 24.77 -50.53 -34.09
CA THR A 34 23.96 -49.37 -33.69
C THR A 34 23.27 -48.88 -34.94
N ASP A 35 22.02 -49.34 -35.13
CA ASP A 35 21.14 -48.78 -36.14
C ASP A 35 20.99 -47.28 -35.86
N PRO A 36 21.44 -46.40 -36.77
CA PRO A 36 21.40 -44.95 -36.58
C PRO A 36 19.97 -44.43 -36.40
N LEU A 37 18.95 -45.19 -36.83
CA LEU A 37 17.54 -44.90 -36.57
C LEU A 37 17.19 -44.91 -35.07
N THR A 38 17.75 -45.85 -34.31
CA THR A 38 17.39 -46.03 -32.90
C THR A 38 17.98 -44.94 -31.99
N SER A 39 19.13 -44.37 -32.36
CA SER A 39 19.73 -43.25 -31.64
C SER A 39 19.03 -41.93 -31.96
N THR A 40 18.57 -41.73 -33.20
CA THR A 40 17.76 -40.57 -33.59
C THR A 40 16.38 -40.60 -32.95
N ASP A 41 15.75 -41.77 -32.84
CA ASP A 41 14.44 -41.91 -32.20
C ASP A 41 14.52 -41.68 -30.68
N ARG A 42 15.58 -42.17 -30.04
CA ARG A 42 15.84 -41.90 -28.61
C ARG A 42 16.16 -40.43 -28.34
N LEU A 43 16.88 -39.78 -29.25
CA LEU A 43 17.16 -38.34 -29.17
C LEU A 43 15.88 -37.52 -29.37
N ALA A 44 15.03 -37.89 -30.33
CA ALA A 44 13.74 -37.26 -30.56
C ALA A 44 12.82 -37.37 -29.33
N ALA A 45 12.73 -38.56 -28.73
CA ALA A 45 11.99 -38.77 -27.49
C ALA A 45 12.56 -37.94 -26.32
N ALA A 46 13.89 -37.86 -26.18
CA ALA A 46 14.54 -37.03 -25.16
C ALA A 46 14.23 -35.53 -25.34
N ILE A 47 14.28 -35.02 -26.57
CA ILE A 47 13.93 -33.64 -26.92
C ILE A 47 12.45 -33.37 -26.62
N GLU A 48 11.56 -34.32 -26.91
CA GLU A 48 10.13 -34.18 -26.60
C GLU A 48 9.89 -34.13 -25.09
N THR A 49 10.53 -35.01 -24.30
CA THR A 49 10.47 -34.91 -22.83
C THR A 49 11.05 -33.60 -22.28
N LEU A 50 12.16 -33.10 -22.83
CA LEU A 50 12.74 -31.82 -22.41
C LEU A 50 11.84 -30.64 -22.80
N THR A 51 11.18 -30.71 -23.95
CA THR A 51 10.24 -29.69 -24.40
C THR A 51 8.99 -29.66 -23.51
N ASN A 52 8.49 -30.84 -23.10
CA ASN A 52 7.40 -30.96 -22.14
C ASN A 52 7.81 -30.46 -20.73
N GLN A 53 9.03 -30.76 -20.28
CA GLN A 53 9.56 -30.24 -19.02
C GLN A 53 9.77 -28.72 -19.07
N LEU A 54 10.21 -28.17 -20.20
CA LEU A 54 10.37 -26.73 -20.40
C LEU A 54 9.01 -26.02 -20.44
N ALA A 55 8.01 -26.61 -21.09
CA ALA A 55 6.65 -26.08 -21.14
C ALA A 55 6.02 -26.03 -19.74
N THR A 56 6.13 -27.12 -18.98
CA THR A 56 5.64 -27.18 -17.59
C THR A 56 6.40 -26.22 -16.66
N GLN A 57 7.73 -26.12 -16.77
CA GLN A 57 8.50 -25.09 -16.04
C GLN A 57 8.06 -23.67 -16.41
N GLY A 58 7.77 -23.42 -17.68
CA GLY A 58 7.23 -22.14 -18.16
C GLY A 58 5.87 -21.81 -17.55
N GLU A 59 5.00 -22.79 -17.33
CA GLU A 59 3.72 -22.60 -16.64
C GLU A 59 3.89 -22.33 -15.14
N TYR A 60 4.79 -23.03 -14.46
CA TYR A 60 5.09 -22.76 -13.05
C TYR A 60 5.68 -21.36 -12.85
N ALA A 61 6.58 -20.92 -13.75
CA ALA A 61 7.15 -19.57 -13.70
C ALA A 61 6.08 -18.48 -13.90
N LYS A 62 5.11 -18.69 -14.79
CA LYS A 62 3.98 -17.77 -14.97
C LYS A 62 3.08 -17.69 -13.74
N LYS A 63 2.75 -18.84 -13.14
CA LYS A 63 1.96 -18.88 -11.89
C LYS A 63 2.68 -18.17 -10.74
N ASP A 64 3.99 -18.36 -10.61
CA ASP A 64 4.80 -17.68 -9.60
C ASP A 64 4.80 -16.15 -9.82
N GLU A 65 4.90 -15.70 -11.07
CA GLU A 65 4.80 -14.28 -11.42
C GLU A 65 3.41 -13.70 -11.09
N GLU A 66 2.32 -14.42 -11.38
CA GLU A 66 0.95 -14.03 -11.05
C GLU A 66 0.72 -13.96 -9.53
N LEU A 67 1.20 -14.95 -8.78
CA LEU A 67 1.16 -14.94 -7.32
C LEU A 67 1.94 -13.76 -6.74
N ARG A 68 3.10 -13.43 -7.31
CA ARG A 68 3.87 -12.25 -6.91
C ARG A 68 3.14 -10.94 -7.23
N LYS A 69 2.46 -10.84 -8.38
CA LYS A 69 1.62 -9.68 -8.72
C LYS A 69 0.46 -9.53 -7.75
N LEU A 70 -0.18 -10.63 -7.37
CA LEU A 70 -1.23 -10.66 -6.36
C LEU A 70 -0.72 -10.21 -4.98
N ASP A 71 0.44 -10.70 -4.53
CA ASP A 71 1.02 -10.32 -3.23
C ASP A 71 1.36 -8.81 -3.18
N ILE A 72 1.91 -8.27 -4.27
CA ILE A 72 2.15 -6.83 -4.41
C ILE A 72 0.82 -6.06 -4.38
N ALA A 73 -0.20 -6.52 -5.11
CA ALA A 73 -1.50 -5.87 -5.17
C ALA A 73 -2.20 -5.87 -3.79
N ILE A 74 -2.17 -6.98 -3.06
CA ILE A 74 -2.70 -7.10 -1.70
C ILE A 74 -1.94 -6.17 -0.74
N SER A 75 -0.61 -6.17 -0.80
CA SER A 75 0.22 -5.27 0.00
C SER A 75 -0.09 -3.80 -0.26
N TYR A 76 -0.28 -3.44 -1.53
CA TYR A 76 -0.67 -2.09 -1.93
C TYR A 76 -2.06 -1.70 -1.44
N LEU A 77 -3.06 -2.59 -1.56
CA LEU A 77 -4.41 -2.37 -1.03
C LEU A 77 -4.37 -2.11 0.48
N ASN A 78 -3.68 -2.96 1.23
CA ASN A 78 -3.52 -2.82 2.68
C ASN A 78 -2.86 -1.49 3.06
N PHE A 79 -1.78 -1.11 2.35
CA PHE A 79 -1.11 0.16 2.60
C PHE A 79 -2.03 1.35 2.35
N ARG A 80 -2.80 1.33 1.25
CA ARG A 80 -3.72 2.41 0.90
C ARG A 80 -4.89 2.50 1.85
N HIS A 81 -5.48 1.37 2.24
CA HIS A 81 -6.56 1.33 3.21
C HIS A 81 -6.14 1.99 4.54
N ARG A 82 -4.96 1.63 5.07
CA ARG A 82 -4.39 2.29 6.28
C ARG A 82 -4.08 3.78 6.09
N ARG A 83 -3.83 4.23 4.87
CA ARG A 83 -3.62 5.66 4.59
C ARG A 83 -4.95 6.41 4.57
N ILE A 84 -5.98 5.82 3.97
CA ILE A 84 -7.36 6.34 3.96
C ILE A 84 -7.86 6.45 5.41
N GLU A 85 -7.78 5.37 6.19
CA GLU A 85 -8.23 5.34 7.59
C GLU A 85 -7.59 6.45 8.45
N ARG A 86 -6.29 6.70 8.27
CA ARG A 86 -5.59 7.80 8.95
C ARG A 86 -6.10 9.18 8.50
N LEU A 87 -6.33 9.35 7.20
CA LEU A 87 -6.86 10.61 6.67
C LEU A 87 -8.31 10.84 7.13
N GLU A 88 -9.13 9.80 7.20
CA GLU A 88 -10.49 9.85 7.74
C GLU A 88 -10.48 10.23 9.22
N THR A 89 -9.61 9.61 10.02
CA THR A 89 -9.45 9.98 11.44
C THR A 89 -8.99 11.42 11.62
N GLU A 90 -8.07 11.90 10.77
CA GLU A 90 -7.65 13.30 10.78
C GLU A 90 -8.76 14.25 10.35
N LEU A 91 -9.55 13.87 9.33
CA LEU A 91 -10.69 14.63 8.83
C LEU A 91 -11.77 14.77 9.91
N ASP A 92 -12.10 13.69 10.61
CA ASP A 92 -13.08 13.70 11.70
C ASP A 92 -12.65 14.63 12.85
N ARG A 93 -11.34 14.69 13.15
CA ARG A 93 -10.79 15.63 14.14
C ARG A 93 -10.95 17.08 13.70
N GLU A 94 -10.63 17.39 12.44
CA GLU A 94 -10.76 18.75 11.90
C GLU A 94 -12.22 19.19 11.81
N ILE A 95 -13.12 18.29 11.42
CA ILE A 95 -14.57 18.49 11.46
C ILE A 95 -15.02 18.82 12.88
N SER A 96 -14.64 18.00 13.86
CA SER A 96 -14.99 18.25 15.26
C SER A 96 -14.40 19.56 15.79
N GLU A 97 -13.18 19.93 15.39
CA GLU A 97 -12.56 21.20 15.78
C GLU A 97 -13.31 22.39 15.19
N ARG A 98 -13.66 22.33 13.90
CA ARG A 98 -14.46 23.36 13.23
C ARG A 98 -15.81 23.51 13.93
N ASP A 99 -16.51 22.42 14.22
CA ASP A 99 -17.84 22.46 14.84
C ASP A 99 -17.76 23.10 16.24
N GLN A 100 -16.73 22.79 17.02
CA GLN A 100 -16.47 23.46 18.31
C GLN A 100 -16.20 24.97 18.15
N LEU A 101 -15.46 25.36 17.12
CA LEU A 101 -15.22 26.78 16.83
C LEU A 101 -16.50 27.49 16.38
N GLU A 102 -17.35 26.84 15.58
CA GLU A 102 -18.65 27.38 15.16
C GLU A 102 -19.58 27.59 16.35
N ASP A 103 -19.61 26.66 17.30
CA ASP A 103 -20.36 26.82 18.56
C ASP A 103 -19.84 27.99 19.39
N LEU A 104 -18.52 28.15 19.50
CA LEU A 104 -17.90 29.30 20.16
C LEU A 104 -18.23 30.60 19.44
N ALA A 105 -18.22 30.61 18.10
CA ALA A 105 -18.61 31.75 17.28
C ALA A 105 -20.06 32.18 17.57
N ARG A 106 -20.96 31.21 17.66
CA ARG A 106 -22.38 31.44 17.95
C ARG A 106 -22.56 32.05 19.34
N GLN A 107 -21.94 31.47 20.37
CA GLN A 107 -21.97 32.03 21.73
C GLN A 107 -21.41 33.44 21.80
N TRP A 108 -20.35 33.73 21.04
CA TRP A 108 -19.78 35.08 20.99
C TRP A 108 -20.69 36.05 20.25
N SER A 109 -21.39 35.61 19.22
CA SER A 109 -22.39 36.43 18.51
C SER A 109 -23.56 36.78 19.42
N GLU A 110 -24.05 35.84 20.23
CA GLU A 110 -25.11 36.09 21.22
C GLU A 110 -24.66 37.10 22.29
N ARG A 111 -23.44 36.94 22.84
CA ARG A 111 -22.88 37.91 23.78
C ARG A 111 -22.68 39.30 23.16
N GLN A 112 -22.28 39.34 21.89
CA GLN A 112 -22.12 40.59 21.17
C GLN A 112 -23.46 41.31 20.99
N GLU A 113 -24.53 40.57 20.70
CA GLU A 113 -25.88 41.13 20.60
C GLU A 113 -26.35 41.71 21.95
N GLN A 114 -26.13 40.99 23.05
CA GLN A 114 -26.40 41.49 24.40
C GLN A 114 -25.60 42.77 24.73
N LEU A 115 -24.34 42.83 24.30
CA LEU A 115 -23.50 44.01 24.48
C LEU A 115 -24.02 45.20 23.67
N ILE A 116 -24.51 44.97 22.45
CA ILE A 116 -25.13 46.01 21.62
C ILE A 116 -26.38 46.56 22.31
N SER A 117 -27.27 45.71 22.81
CA SER A 117 -28.44 46.17 23.59
C SER A 117 -28.02 46.97 24.83
N SER A 118 -26.97 46.53 25.54
CA SER A 118 -26.46 47.25 26.71
C SER A 118 -25.89 48.63 26.36
N ILE A 119 -25.26 48.79 25.19
CA ILE A 119 -24.76 50.08 24.68
C ILE A 119 -25.90 51.07 24.42
N GLU A 120 -27.05 50.56 23.93
CA GLU A 120 -28.23 51.39 23.64
C GLU A 120 -28.90 51.92 24.91
N GLU A 121 -28.85 51.15 26.00
CA GLU A 121 -29.42 51.50 27.30
C GLU A 121 -28.46 52.31 28.20
N ALA A 122 -27.15 52.33 27.90
CA ALA A 122 -26.11 52.92 28.73
C ALA A 122 -26.03 54.47 28.64
N GLY A 123 -25.61 55.09 29.75
CA GLY A 123 -25.27 56.52 29.82
C GLY A 123 -24.00 56.87 29.04
N SER A 124 -23.74 58.17 28.82
CA SER A 124 -22.69 58.66 27.91
C SER A 124 -21.25 58.25 28.28
N THR A 125 -20.96 58.03 29.56
CA THR A 125 -19.62 57.61 30.03
C THR A 125 -19.40 56.11 29.83
N ASP A 126 -20.38 55.29 30.23
CA ASP A 126 -20.33 53.82 30.12
C ASP A 126 -20.36 53.37 28.65
N LYS A 127 -21.04 54.13 27.79
CA LYS A 127 -21.14 53.86 26.36
C LYS A 127 -19.79 53.74 25.66
N LYS A 128 -18.82 54.60 26.00
CA LYS A 128 -17.47 54.56 25.36
C LYS A 128 -16.68 53.30 25.75
N GLU A 129 -16.84 52.85 26.99
CA GLU A 129 -16.18 51.64 27.47
C GLU A 129 -16.77 50.40 26.80
N LEU A 130 -18.10 50.33 26.72
CA LEU A 130 -18.82 49.26 26.02
C LEU A 130 -18.54 49.24 24.50
N GLU A 131 -18.42 50.39 23.85
CA GLU A 131 -18.02 50.48 22.43
C GLU A 131 -16.60 49.94 22.18
N LYS A 132 -15.67 50.20 23.11
CA LYS A 132 -14.32 49.65 23.05
C LYS A 132 -14.34 48.12 23.25
N GLU A 133 -15.14 47.63 24.18
CA GLU A 133 -15.34 46.20 24.38
C GLU A 133 -15.91 45.53 23.13
N LYS A 134 -16.93 46.14 22.51
CA LYS A 134 -17.53 45.66 21.25
C LYS A 134 -16.49 45.56 20.13
N SER A 135 -15.65 46.58 19.96
CA SER A 135 -14.57 46.57 18.97
C SER A 135 -13.58 45.42 19.19
N ASN A 136 -13.23 45.12 20.46
CA ASN A 136 -12.39 43.97 20.78
C ASN A 136 -13.07 42.64 20.44
N TYR A 137 -14.39 42.52 20.67
CA TYR A 137 -15.16 41.35 20.27
C TYR A 137 -15.18 41.18 18.74
N ASP A 138 -15.37 42.26 17.97
CA ASP A 138 -15.37 42.22 16.51
C ASP A 138 -14.05 41.69 15.94
N ILE A 139 -12.90 42.14 16.48
CA ILE A 139 -11.58 41.66 16.07
C ILE A 139 -11.45 40.15 16.35
N ARG A 140 -11.85 39.71 17.54
CA ARG A 140 -11.76 38.30 17.95
C ARG A 140 -12.68 37.41 17.11
N LYS A 141 -13.92 37.85 16.86
CA LYS A 141 -14.90 37.16 16.01
C LYS A 141 -14.34 36.98 14.60
N LYS A 142 -13.82 38.04 13.99
CA LYS A 142 -13.21 37.98 12.65
C LYS A 142 -12.03 37.02 12.59
N ALA A 143 -11.17 36.99 13.60
CA ALA A 143 -10.05 36.05 13.66
C ALA A 143 -10.54 34.59 13.75
N LEU A 144 -11.62 34.35 14.49
CA LEU A 144 -12.22 33.04 14.65
C LEU A 144 -12.94 32.56 13.38
N GLU A 145 -13.69 33.44 12.72
CA GLU A 145 -14.29 33.18 11.40
C GLU A 145 -13.23 32.84 10.34
N GLN A 146 -12.10 33.54 10.34
CA GLN A 146 -10.98 33.23 9.45
C GLN A 146 -10.39 31.83 9.72
N ARG A 147 -10.33 31.41 10.99
CA ARG A 147 -9.86 30.07 11.35
C ARG A 147 -10.85 28.99 10.90
N ILE A 148 -12.15 29.20 11.12
CA ILE A 148 -13.21 28.30 10.65
C ILE A 148 -13.15 28.15 9.12
N PHE A 149 -12.96 29.26 8.41
CA PHE A 149 -12.85 29.25 6.96
C PHE A 149 -11.65 28.40 6.49
N ARG A 150 -10.47 28.59 7.08
CA ARG A 150 -9.28 27.79 6.73
C ARG A 150 -9.47 26.30 7.02
N LEU A 151 -10.02 25.96 8.18
CA LEU A 151 -10.34 24.56 8.51
C LEU A 151 -11.35 23.97 7.51
N SER A 152 -12.33 24.76 7.07
CA SER A 152 -13.29 24.30 6.06
C SER A 152 -12.63 24.02 4.71
N GLU A 153 -11.67 24.83 4.29
CA GLU A 153 -10.87 24.56 3.09
C GLU A 153 -10.03 23.28 3.24
N GLU A 154 -9.35 23.10 4.37
CA GLU A 154 -8.55 21.91 4.67
C GLU A 154 -9.40 20.63 4.66
N ILE A 155 -10.59 20.68 5.27
CA ILE A 155 -11.58 19.59 5.27
C ILE A 155 -11.95 19.19 3.83
N ILE A 156 -12.26 20.17 2.96
CA ILE A 156 -12.61 19.90 1.56
C ILE A 156 -11.44 19.24 0.82
N VAL A 157 -10.22 19.74 1.02
CA VAL A 157 -9.01 19.18 0.39
C VAL A 157 -8.81 17.72 0.83
N LYS A 158 -8.99 17.41 2.11
CA LYS A 158 -8.86 16.04 2.61
C LYS A 158 -9.98 15.12 2.11
N GLN A 159 -11.22 15.60 2.04
CA GLN A 159 -12.34 14.84 1.48
C GLN A 159 -12.08 14.44 0.02
N ASN A 160 -11.64 15.40 -0.80
CA ASN A 160 -11.27 15.13 -2.18
C ASN A 160 -10.13 14.10 -2.26
N ARG A 161 -9.11 14.24 -1.40
CA ARG A 161 -8.00 13.30 -1.36
C ARG A 161 -8.44 11.88 -0.98
N ILE A 162 -9.35 11.73 -0.02
CA ILE A 162 -9.91 10.43 0.36
C ILE A 162 -10.70 9.83 -0.81
N ALA A 163 -11.53 10.63 -1.49
CA ALA A 163 -12.27 10.19 -2.67
C ALA A 163 -11.34 9.67 -3.79
N ASP A 164 -10.29 10.42 -4.13
CA ASP A 164 -9.30 10.00 -5.13
C ASP A 164 -8.61 8.68 -4.74
N LEU A 165 -8.29 8.51 -3.46
CA LEU A 165 -7.63 7.30 -2.96
C LEU A 165 -8.56 6.09 -3.03
N ASN A 166 -9.86 6.27 -2.75
CA ASN A 166 -10.88 5.24 -2.86
C ASN A 166 -11.10 4.79 -4.31
N GLU A 167 -11.19 5.73 -5.26
CA GLU A 167 -11.32 5.38 -6.69
C GLU A 167 -10.14 4.54 -7.21
N GLN A 168 -8.92 4.90 -6.78
CA GLN A 168 -7.72 4.12 -7.13
C GLN A 168 -7.73 2.72 -6.51
N LEU A 169 -8.36 2.57 -5.34
CA LEU A 169 -8.45 1.31 -4.61
C LEU A 169 -9.41 0.35 -5.31
N ASP A 170 -10.56 0.83 -5.78
CA ASP A 170 -11.55 0.04 -6.53
C ASP A 170 -10.98 -0.66 -7.77
N THR A 171 -10.03 -0.02 -8.45
CA THR A 171 -9.40 -0.60 -9.64
C THR A 171 -8.48 -1.76 -9.29
N VAL A 172 -7.70 -1.63 -8.21
CA VAL A 172 -6.80 -2.71 -7.76
C VAL A 172 -7.59 -3.82 -7.07
N GLU A 173 -8.66 -3.50 -6.34
CA GLU A 173 -9.55 -4.51 -5.78
C GLU A 173 -10.21 -5.37 -6.86
N ARG A 174 -10.67 -4.76 -7.96
CA ARG A 174 -11.21 -5.52 -9.09
C ARG A 174 -10.18 -6.49 -9.66
N TYR A 175 -8.93 -6.04 -9.84
CA TYR A 175 -7.84 -6.92 -10.29
C TYR A 175 -7.61 -8.08 -9.32
N VAL A 176 -7.51 -7.81 -8.02
CA VAL A 176 -7.31 -8.84 -7.00
C VAL A 176 -8.48 -9.82 -6.95
N ARG A 177 -9.73 -9.36 -6.94
CA ARG A 177 -10.93 -10.22 -6.92
C ARG A 177 -11.02 -11.13 -8.16
N GLN A 178 -10.71 -10.61 -9.34
CA GLN A 178 -10.71 -11.39 -10.58
C GLN A 178 -9.65 -12.50 -10.58
N ASN A 179 -8.51 -12.27 -9.94
CA ASN A 179 -7.39 -13.23 -9.90
C ASN A 179 -7.41 -14.14 -8.65
N LEU A 180 -8.21 -13.83 -7.62
CA LEU A 180 -8.43 -14.68 -6.44
C LEU A 180 -9.66 -15.60 -6.56
N THR A 181 -10.56 -15.37 -7.51
CA THR A 181 -11.76 -16.22 -7.75
C THR A 181 -11.48 -17.44 -8.64
N LEU A 182 -10.21 -17.86 -8.70
CA LEU A 182 -9.76 -19.13 -9.28
C LEU A 182 -9.96 -20.30 -8.29
#